data_AF-A0A838LWI6-F1
#
_entry.id   AF-A0A838LWI6-F1
#
_cell.length_a   1.000
_cell.length_b   1.000
_cell.length_c   1.000
_cell.angle_alpha   90.00
_cell.angle_beta   90.00
_cell.angle_gamma   90.00
#
_symmetry.space_group_name_H-M   'P 1'
#
loop_
_entity.id
_entity.type
_entity.pdbx_description
1 polymer ?
#
loop_
_entity_poly.entity_id
_entity_poly.type
_entity_poly.pdbx_seq_one_letter_code
_entity_poly.pdbx_strand_id
1 'polypeptide(L)'
;MRDLILTAFVLGSIPFIFRNPFIGLLMWVWLGIMNPHRFTWDFAYSMPFAYIVAVCTLASTLVNAGKRYSFPTDRAAVILILLVLWLGVSPLFSFHLDREFDMWLKPVKIQLMVMIAFLLVGTREQLHKLTWVLALSVGFFGIKGGLFTIATAGHYKVWGPAASFIEDNNTLALAIIMAVPLFRYLQLHSENPWVKRFCLAAMGLCVVAAVGSQSRGAFLALAAMGVFLWSKSRQKGLVGILMLLALPIAWWLMPESWTDRMSTISAYEQDSSAMGRINAWWMAWNLAVDRFPIGGGFVVYEPDVFMRYAPDPFAIHAAHSIYFQILGEHGFIGLALFLLVYLFSWLNGAWIVRNTKGKPGWEWAHDLAAMCQVSLVGYAVGGAFLSLTYFDLPYYIVVILVVLRGLVRRQLSLATHATRMVPA
;
A
#
# COMPACT_ATOMS: atom_id res chain seq x y z
N MET A 1 1.67 -31.18 -1.74
CA MET A 1 1.93 -30.71 -3.13
C MET A 1 2.16 -29.20 -3.22
N ARG A 2 1.30 -28.32 -2.67
CA ARG A 2 1.53 -26.86 -2.73
C ARG A 2 2.82 -26.42 -2.05
N ASP A 3 3.18 -27.06 -0.93
CA ASP A 3 4.44 -26.82 -0.21
C ASP A 3 5.66 -27.05 -1.10
N LEU A 4 5.72 -28.18 -1.82
CA LEU A 4 6.81 -28.49 -2.75
C LEU A 4 6.85 -27.55 -3.95
N ILE A 5 5.69 -27.21 -4.53
CA ILE A 5 5.62 -26.30 -5.68
C ILE A 5 6.11 -24.90 -5.30
N LEU A 6 5.62 -24.37 -4.17
CA LEU A 6 6.03 -23.05 -3.70
C LEU A 6 7.53 -23.03 -3.34
N THR A 7 7.99 -24.06 -2.63
CA THR A 7 9.40 -24.18 -2.24
C THR A 7 10.30 -24.27 -3.48
N ALA A 8 9.97 -25.13 -4.44
CA ALA A 8 10.72 -25.26 -5.69
C ALA A 8 10.72 -23.95 -6.49
N PHE A 9 9.60 -23.23 -6.52
CA PHE A 9 9.52 -21.92 -7.19
C PHE A 9 10.41 -20.87 -6.51
N VAL A 10 10.32 -20.73 -5.18
CA VAL A 10 11.10 -19.74 -4.44
C VAL A 10 12.59 -20.09 -4.47
N LEU A 11 12.97 -21.31 -4.14
CA LEU A 11 14.38 -21.73 -4.15
C LEU A 11 14.95 -21.76 -5.58
N GLY A 12 14.16 -22.20 -6.56
CA GLY A 12 14.52 -22.17 -7.97
C GLY A 12 14.72 -20.75 -8.52
N SER A 13 14.14 -19.73 -7.88
CA SER A 13 14.37 -18.32 -8.25
C SER A 13 15.76 -17.81 -7.82
N ILE A 14 16.40 -18.42 -6.82
CA ILE A 14 17.65 -17.92 -6.20
C ILE A 14 18.79 -17.71 -7.21
N PRO A 15 19.10 -18.64 -8.13
CA PRO A 15 20.14 -18.42 -9.15
C PRO A 15 19.84 -17.19 -10.03
N PHE A 16 18.58 -16.94 -10.35
CA PHE A 16 18.16 -15.77 -11.12
C PHE A 16 18.26 -14.48 -10.30
N ILE A 17 18.00 -14.53 -8.99
CA ILE A 17 18.22 -13.41 -8.07
C ILE A 17 19.70 -13.02 -8.06
N PHE A 18 20.61 -13.99 -7.93
CA PHE A 18 22.06 -13.72 -7.98
C PHE A 18 22.53 -13.21 -9.34
N ARG A 19 21.86 -13.57 -10.43
CA ARG A 19 22.13 -13.00 -11.75
C ARG A 19 21.57 -11.58 -11.89
N ASN A 20 20.42 -11.28 -11.30
CA ASN A 20 19.79 -9.97 -11.38
C ASN A 20 19.01 -9.65 -10.09
N PRO A 21 19.52 -8.75 -9.23
CA PRO A 21 18.89 -8.43 -7.94
C PRO A 21 17.47 -7.87 -8.08
N PHE A 22 17.12 -7.27 -9.23
CA PHE A 22 15.74 -6.81 -9.48
C PHE A 22 14.71 -7.96 -9.43
N ILE A 23 15.09 -9.19 -9.82
CA ILE A 23 14.21 -10.36 -9.70
C ILE A 23 13.95 -10.67 -8.22
N GLY A 24 14.97 -10.54 -7.38
CA GLY A 24 14.85 -10.72 -5.93
C GLY A 24 13.91 -9.69 -5.29
N LEU A 25 13.99 -8.43 -5.73
CA LEU A 25 13.03 -7.41 -5.33
C LEU A 25 11.59 -7.81 -5.69
N LEU A 26 11.33 -8.24 -6.93
CA LEU A 26 9.98 -8.66 -7.35
C LEU A 26 9.47 -9.86 -6.53
N MET A 27 10.35 -10.83 -6.25
CA MET A 27 10.03 -11.97 -5.38
C MET A 27 9.72 -11.52 -3.95
N TRP A 28 10.47 -10.57 -3.40
CA TRP A 28 10.20 -9.99 -2.08
C TRP A 28 8.84 -9.29 -2.04
N VAL A 29 8.54 -8.43 -3.01
CA VAL A 29 7.24 -7.72 -3.09
C VAL A 29 6.09 -8.73 -3.17
N TRP A 30 6.22 -9.75 -4.00
CA TRP A 30 5.23 -10.81 -4.13
C TRP A 30 5.03 -11.57 -2.82
N LEU A 31 6.11 -12.03 -2.18
CA LEU A 31 6.03 -12.78 -0.93
C LEU A 31 5.47 -11.94 0.23
N GLY A 32 5.90 -10.68 0.35
CA GLY A 32 5.50 -9.78 1.44
C GLY A 32 4.03 -9.35 1.34
N ILE A 33 3.54 -9.10 0.13
CA ILE A 33 2.16 -8.63 -0.08
C ILE A 33 1.21 -9.82 -0.25
N MET A 34 1.50 -10.78 -1.13
CA MET A 34 0.58 -11.88 -1.41
C MET A 34 0.60 -12.95 -0.32
N ASN A 35 1.71 -13.11 0.42
CA ASN A 35 1.86 -14.15 1.44
C ASN A 35 1.47 -15.57 0.94
N PRO A 36 2.00 -16.02 -0.23
CA PRO A 36 1.57 -17.29 -0.85
C PRO A 36 1.85 -18.52 0.02
N HIS A 37 2.85 -18.43 0.90
CA HIS A 37 3.19 -19.46 1.89
C HIS A 37 2.04 -19.73 2.88
N ARG A 38 1.18 -18.74 3.13
CA ARG A 38 -0.01 -18.92 3.99
C ARG A 38 -1.11 -19.79 3.36
N PHE A 39 -0.93 -20.23 2.10
CA PHE A 39 -1.84 -21.15 1.40
C PHE A 39 -1.31 -22.59 1.28
N THR A 40 -0.16 -22.88 1.88
CA THR A 40 0.38 -24.23 2.05
C THR A 40 -0.08 -24.82 3.39
N TRP A 41 0.25 -26.08 3.70
CA TRP A 41 -0.32 -26.77 4.87
C TRP A 41 0.70 -27.33 5.84
N ASP A 42 1.96 -27.48 5.44
CA ASP A 42 2.98 -28.16 6.22
C ASP A 42 4.20 -27.22 6.38
N PHE A 43 5.42 -27.74 6.24
CA PHE A 43 6.67 -27.00 6.45
C PHE A 43 6.75 -25.66 5.70
N ALA A 44 6.18 -25.55 4.49
CA ALA A 44 6.25 -24.31 3.71
C ALA A 44 5.41 -23.19 4.31
N TYR A 45 4.45 -23.49 5.19
CA TYR A 45 3.58 -22.50 5.81
C TYR A 45 4.33 -21.58 6.78
N SER A 46 5.31 -22.14 7.49
CA SER A 46 6.13 -21.46 8.49
C SER A 46 7.54 -21.13 8.00
N MET A 47 7.96 -21.67 6.84
CA MET A 47 9.28 -21.42 6.28
C MET A 47 9.48 -19.92 5.97
N PRO A 48 10.62 -19.31 6.37
CA PRO A 48 10.85 -17.88 6.24
C PRO A 48 11.30 -17.49 4.81
N PHE A 49 10.50 -17.82 3.79
CA PHE A 49 10.83 -17.58 2.38
C PHE A 49 11.18 -16.13 2.07
N ALA A 50 10.43 -15.17 2.61
CA ALA A 50 10.70 -13.75 2.40
C ALA A 50 12.08 -13.35 2.94
N TYR A 51 12.50 -13.92 4.07
CA TYR A 51 13.83 -13.67 4.63
C TYR A 51 14.94 -14.24 3.75
N ILE A 52 14.78 -15.48 3.25
CA ILE A 52 15.73 -16.09 2.32
C ILE A 52 15.89 -15.22 1.06
N VAL A 53 14.77 -14.81 0.46
CA VAL A 53 14.77 -13.93 -0.72
C VAL A 53 15.40 -12.57 -0.39
N ALA A 54 15.13 -11.97 0.77
CA ALA A 54 15.74 -10.70 1.17
C ALA A 54 17.26 -10.81 1.29
N VAL A 55 17.77 -11.84 1.97
CA VAL A 55 19.22 -12.06 2.13
C VAL A 55 19.88 -12.29 0.77
N CYS A 56 19.31 -13.15 -0.07
CA CYS A 56 19.82 -13.37 -1.43
C CYS A 56 19.78 -12.09 -2.29
N THR A 57 18.74 -11.27 -2.14
CA THR A 57 18.61 -9.99 -2.85
C THR A 57 19.68 -9.02 -2.40
N LEU A 58 19.88 -8.84 -1.09
CA LEU A 58 20.91 -7.96 -0.54
C LEU A 58 22.31 -8.41 -0.98
N ALA A 59 22.62 -9.70 -0.88
CA ALA A 59 23.89 -10.26 -1.33
C ALA A 59 24.08 -10.04 -2.85
N SER A 60 23.05 -10.30 -3.65
CA SER A 60 23.07 -10.06 -5.10
C SER A 60 23.26 -8.59 -5.45
N THR A 61 22.64 -7.67 -4.71
CA THR A 61 22.80 -6.22 -4.87
C THR A 61 24.25 -5.78 -4.62
N LEU A 62 24.92 -6.38 -3.65
CA LEU A 62 26.34 -6.12 -3.38
C LEU A 62 27.23 -6.66 -4.50
N VAL A 63 27.06 -7.92 -4.88
CA VAL A 63 27.86 -8.60 -5.92
C VAL A 63 27.67 -7.97 -7.30
N ASN A 64 26.42 -7.66 -7.68
CA ASN A 64 26.10 -7.08 -8.99
C ASN A 64 26.16 -5.54 -8.95
N ALA A 65 27.32 -5.01 -8.56
CA ALA A 65 27.46 -3.59 -8.31
C ALA A 65 27.03 -2.69 -9.46
N GLY A 66 27.42 -3.06 -10.69
CA GLY A 66 27.10 -2.32 -11.92
C GLY A 66 25.64 -2.39 -12.36
N LYS A 67 24.77 -3.18 -11.70
CA LYS A 67 23.33 -3.24 -12.00
C LYS A 67 22.49 -2.34 -11.07
N ARG A 68 23.13 -1.64 -10.14
CA ARG A 68 22.49 -0.70 -9.22
C ARG A 68 22.29 0.65 -9.90
N TYR A 69 21.21 1.34 -9.52
CA TYR A 69 21.02 2.76 -9.75
C TYR A 69 21.49 3.57 -8.55
N SER A 70 21.81 4.84 -8.77
CA SER A 70 22.07 5.77 -7.68
C SER A 70 20.82 5.99 -6.85
N PHE A 71 20.99 6.05 -5.53
CA PHE A 71 19.88 6.39 -4.64
C PHE A 71 19.35 7.79 -4.99
N PRO A 72 18.02 7.98 -5.10
CA PRO A 72 17.44 9.24 -5.52
C PRO A 72 17.63 10.32 -4.44
N THR A 73 18.06 11.51 -4.85
CA THR A 73 18.13 12.70 -4.00
C THR A 73 16.77 13.42 -3.88
N ASP A 74 15.67 12.69 -4.12
CA ASP A 74 14.32 13.23 -4.07
C ASP A 74 13.87 13.46 -2.62
N ARG A 75 13.07 14.50 -2.37
CA ARG A 75 12.61 14.86 -1.03
C ARG A 75 11.86 13.70 -0.34
N ALA A 76 11.01 12.98 -1.07
CA ALA A 76 10.27 11.86 -0.50
C ALA A 76 11.20 10.71 -0.08
N ALA A 77 12.24 10.43 -0.87
CA ALA A 77 13.21 9.39 -0.56
C ALA A 77 14.09 9.74 0.65
N VAL A 78 14.53 11.00 0.75
CA VAL A 78 15.30 11.48 1.91
C VAL A 78 14.45 11.43 3.17
N ILE A 79 13.21 11.88 3.13
CA ILE A 79 12.32 11.85 4.30
C ILE A 79 11.95 10.41 4.67
N LEU A 80 11.86 9.50 3.71
CA LEU A 80 11.69 8.09 4.02
C LEU A 80 12.89 7.54 4.81
N ILE A 81 14.13 7.89 4.45
CA ILE A 81 15.31 7.53 5.25
C ILE A 81 15.18 8.09 6.66
N LEU A 82 14.82 9.38 6.80
CA LEU A 82 14.64 10.00 8.11
C LEU A 82 13.55 9.32 8.94
N LEU A 83 12.43 8.93 8.31
CA LEU A 83 11.38 8.15 8.95
C LEU A 83 11.93 6.82 9.44
N VAL A 84 12.65 6.07 8.61
CA VAL A 84 13.23 4.75 9.01
C VAL A 84 14.22 4.88 10.16
N LEU A 85 15.07 5.90 10.13
CA LEU A 85 15.97 6.21 11.24
C LEU A 85 15.17 6.54 12.51
N TRP A 86 14.11 7.34 12.37
CA TRP A 86 13.21 7.69 13.47
C TRP A 86 12.47 6.48 14.07
N LEU A 87 12.06 5.51 13.24
CA LEU A 87 11.49 4.24 13.71
C LEU A 87 12.48 3.46 14.60
N GLY A 88 13.79 3.69 14.50
CA GLY A 88 14.80 3.14 15.41
C GLY A 88 15.07 4.00 16.65
N VAL A 89 14.65 5.26 16.66
CA VAL A 89 14.88 6.19 17.78
C VAL A 89 13.74 6.11 18.80
N SER A 90 12.48 6.21 18.38
CA SER A 90 11.37 6.26 19.34
C SER A 90 11.23 5.01 20.24
N PRO A 91 11.57 3.77 19.81
CA PRO A 91 11.52 2.61 20.69
C PRO A 91 12.43 2.73 21.91
N LEU A 92 13.53 3.50 21.82
CA LEU A 92 14.44 3.74 22.96
C LEU A 92 13.77 4.48 24.13
N PHE A 93 12.61 5.07 23.89
CA PHE A 93 11.83 5.80 24.87
C PHE A 93 10.56 5.04 25.29
N SER A 94 10.38 3.80 24.85
CA SER A 94 9.21 2.98 25.16
C SER A 94 9.04 2.70 26.65
N PHE A 95 7.78 2.48 27.08
CA PHE A 95 7.48 1.96 28.41
C PHE A 95 7.86 0.47 28.55
N HIS A 96 7.90 -0.27 27.44
CA HIS A 96 8.05 -1.72 27.39
C HIS A 96 9.23 -2.11 26.47
N LEU A 97 10.44 -1.65 26.82
CA LEU A 97 11.66 -1.80 26.02
C LEU A 97 11.99 -3.26 25.65
N ASP A 98 11.65 -4.20 26.52
CA ASP A 98 11.85 -5.64 26.34
C ASP A 98 11.00 -6.24 25.20
N ARG A 99 9.89 -5.59 24.83
CA ARG A 99 8.95 -6.05 23.80
C ARG A 99 9.07 -5.28 22.47
N GLU A 100 9.83 -4.20 22.45
CA GLU A 100 9.97 -3.32 21.28
C GLU A 100 10.64 -4.01 20.09
N PHE A 101 11.65 -4.85 20.33
CA PHE A 101 12.45 -5.42 19.25
C PHE A 101 11.60 -6.23 18.25
N ASP A 102 10.68 -7.05 18.76
CA ASP A 102 9.82 -7.89 17.93
C ASP A 102 8.86 -7.05 17.06
N MET A 103 8.32 -5.97 17.64
CA MET A 103 7.44 -5.05 16.92
C MET A 103 8.19 -4.18 15.92
N TRP A 104 9.41 -3.75 16.25
CA TRP A 104 10.29 -2.92 15.43
C TRP A 104 10.86 -3.67 14.22
N LEU A 105 11.20 -4.94 14.39
CA LEU A 105 11.93 -5.73 13.40
C LEU A 105 11.17 -5.86 12.09
N LYS A 106 9.84 -6.02 12.15
CA LYS A 106 9.00 -6.23 10.96
C LYS A 106 8.90 -4.95 10.10
N PRO A 107 8.49 -3.77 10.61
CA PRO A 107 8.50 -2.51 9.87
C PRO A 107 9.87 -2.18 9.28
N VAL A 108 10.96 -2.30 10.06
CA VAL A 108 12.29 -1.92 9.57
C VAL A 108 12.78 -2.83 8.44
N LYS A 109 12.51 -4.15 8.51
CA LYS A 109 12.82 -5.07 7.39
C LYS A 109 12.07 -4.67 6.11
N ILE A 110 10.81 -4.29 6.22
CA ILE A 110 10.00 -3.83 5.08
C ILE A 110 10.59 -2.55 4.51
N GLN A 111 10.84 -1.55 5.35
CA GLN A 111 11.38 -0.28 4.89
C GLN A 111 12.79 -0.38 4.32
N LEU A 112 13.63 -1.27 4.86
CA LEU A 112 14.93 -1.58 4.28
C LEU A 112 14.78 -2.06 2.83
N MET A 113 13.86 -3.00 2.59
CA MET A 113 13.64 -3.52 1.24
C MET A 113 12.99 -2.50 0.30
N VAL A 114 12.15 -1.60 0.82
CA VAL A 114 11.66 -0.42 0.07
C VAL A 114 12.84 0.48 -0.32
N MET A 115 13.79 0.75 0.57
CA MET A 115 14.99 1.54 0.24
C MET A 115 15.87 0.83 -0.80
N ILE A 116 16.02 -0.49 -0.72
CA ILE A 116 16.72 -1.29 -1.74
C ILE A 116 16.02 -1.18 -3.10
N ALA A 117 14.69 -1.04 -3.14
CA ALA A 117 13.96 -0.87 -4.39
C ALA A 117 14.43 0.36 -5.18
N PHE A 118 14.81 1.46 -4.51
CA PHE A 118 15.39 2.62 -5.18
C PHE A 118 16.71 2.34 -5.91
N LEU A 119 17.49 1.38 -5.43
CA LEU A 119 18.74 0.97 -6.05
C LEU A 119 18.53 -0.02 -7.21
N LEU A 120 17.35 -0.64 -7.31
CA LEU A 120 17.10 -1.74 -8.25
C LEU A 120 16.09 -1.41 -9.34
N VAL A 121 15.36 -0.30 -9.19
CA VAL A 121 14.35 0.17 -10.14
C VAL A 121 14.78 1.48 -10.77
N GLY A 122 14.96 1.50 -12.09
CA GLY A 122 15.43 2.69 -12.79
C GLY A 122 15.06 2.77 -14.27
N THR A 123 14.27 1.83 -14.80
CA THR A 123 13.73 1.90 -16.17
C THR A 123 12.20 1.86 -16.21
N ARG A 124 11.62 2.28 -17.35
CA ARG A 124 10.19 2.11 -17.64
C ARG A 124 9.75 0.65 -17.50
N GLU A 125 10.54 -0.29 -18.00
CA GLU A 125 10.22 -1.72 -17.94
C GLU A 125 10.19 -2.24 -16.50
N GLN A 126 11.16 -1.83 -15.67
CA GLN A 126 11.21 -2.22 -14.26
C GLN A 126 10.04 -1.64 -13.47
N LEU A 127 9.66 -0.37 -13.71
CA LEU A 127 8.46 0.23 -13.13
C LEU A 127 7.20 -0.53 -13.55
N HIS A 128 7.10 -0.91 -14.82
CA HIS A 128 5.96 -1.66 -15.35
C HIS A 128 5.86 -3.05 -14.70
N LYS A 129 6.99 -3.78 -14.58
CA LYS A 129 7.05 -5.09 -13.91
C LYS A 129 6.72 -4.99 -12.42
N LEU A 130 7.26 -3.98 -11.72
CA LEU A 130 6.92 -3.74 -10.31
C LEU A 130 5.41 -3.47 -10.16
N THR A 131 4.84 -2.64 -11.04
CA THR A 131 3.39 -2.35 -11.04
C THR A 131 2.56 -3.61 -11.26
N TRP A 132 2.96 -4.49 -12.18
CA TRP A 132 2.33 -5.79 -12.38
C TRP A 132 2.36 -6.65 -11.12
N VAL A 133 3.52 -6.77 -10.47
CA VAL A 133 3.67 -7.59 -9.26
C VAL A 133 2.83 -7.03 -8.12
N LEU A 134 2.82 -5.71 -7.90
CA LEU A 134 1.95 -5.06 -6.90
C LEU A 134 0.47 -5.32 -7.19
N ALA A 135 0.04 -5.07 -8.43
CA ALA A 135 -1.36 -5.23 -8.84
C ALA A 135 -1.82 -6.69 -8.72
N LEU A 136 -1.03 -7.66 -9.18
CA LEU A 136 -1.39 -9.08 -9.12
C LEU A 136 -1.30 -9.67 -7.71
N SER A 137 -0.34 -9.23 -6.88
CA SER A 137 -0.19 -9.74 -5.51
C SER A 137 -1.42 -9.46 -4.66
N VAL A 138 -1.96 -8.25 -4.77
CA VAL A 138 -3.20 -7.88 -4.08
C VAL A 138 -4.44 -8.28 -4.88
N GLY A 139 -4.38 -8.10 -6.19
CA GLY A 139 -5.46 -8.41 -7.12
C GLY A 139 -5.84 -9.88 -7.14
N PHE A 140 -4.93 -10.79 -6.77
CA PHE A 140 -5.26 -12.19 -6.52
C PHE A 140 -6.43 -12.32 -5.52
N PHE A 141 -6.39 -11.57 -4.41
CA PHE A 141 -7.47 -11.56 -3.42
C PHE A 141 -8.70 -10.83 -3.91
N GLY A 142 -8.54 -9.76 -4.69
CA GLY A 142 -9.68 -9.06 -5.31
C GLY A 142 -10.43 -9.93 -6.32
N ILE A 143 -9.71 -10.65 -7.17
CA ILE A 143 -10.29 -11.56 -8.16
C ILE A 143 -10.98 -12.74 -7.45
N LYS A 144 -10.27 -13.42 -6.54
CA LYS A 144 -10.83 -14.55 -5.77
C LYS A 144 -12.02 -14.10 -4.92
N GLY A 145 -11.87 -13.00 -4.19
CA GLY A 145 -12.89 -12.44 -3.32
C GLY A 145 -14.11 -11.92 -4.07
N GLY A 146 -13.91 -11.35 -5.26
CA GLY A 146 -14.99 -10.86 -6.11
C GLY A 146 -15.84 -12.00 -6.64
N LEU A 147 -15.20 -13.05 -7.15
CA LEU A 147 -15.89 -14.27 -7.59
C LEU A 147 -16.65 -14.93 -6.43
N PHE A 148 -16.02 -15.00 -5.25
CA PHE A 148 -16.66 -15.53 -4.04
C PHE A 148 -17.86 -14.71 -3.60
N THR A 149 -17.75 -13.38 -3.62
CA THR A 149 -18.86 -12.46 -3.27
C THR A 149 -20.04 -12.66 -4.22
N ILE A 150 -19.79 -12.78 -5.53
CA ILE A 150 -20.84 -13.04 -6.54
C ILE A 150 -21.49 -14.40 -6.27
N ALA A 151 -20.69 -15.45 -6.11
CA ALA A 151 -21.18 -16.81 -5.91
C ALA A 151 -21.99 -16.98 -4.62
N THR A 152 -21.75 -16.13 -3.63
CA THR A 152 -22.43 -16.16 -2.33
C THR A 152 -23.43 -15.02 -2.13
N ALA A 153 -23.69 -14.22 -3.17
CA ALA A 153 -24.50 -13.00 -3.10
C ALA A 153 -24.12 -12.05 -1.95
N GLY A 154 -22.85 -12.01 -1.56
CA GLY A 154 -22.34 -11.13 -0.50
C GLY A 154 -22.71 -11.52 0.94
N HIS A 155 -23.29 -12.71 1.15
CA HIS A 155 -23.63 -13.20 2.50
C HIS A 155 -22.41 -13.47 3.40
N TYR A 156 -21.24 -13.72 2.80
CA TYR A 156 -20.01 -14.00 3.54
C TYR A 156 -18.95 -12.93 3.27
N LYS A 157 -18.13 -12.67 4.30
CA LYS A 157 -17.02 -11.73 4.21
C LYS A 157 -15.83 -12.35 3.48
N VAL A 158 -15.14 -11.52 2.70
CA VAL A 158 -13.85 -11.85 2.09
C VAL A 158 -12.73 -11.60 3.11
N TRP A 159 -11.90 -12.62 3.35
CA TRP A 159 -10.76 -12.58 4.27
C TRP A 159 -9.44 -12.72 3.51
N GLY A 160 -8.38 -12.16 4.09
CA GLY A 160 -7.04 -12.31 3.54
C GLY A 160 -6.29 -13.51 4.08
N PRO A 161 -4.98 -13.61 3.80
CA PRO A 161 -4.17 -14.70 4.30
C PRO A 161 -3.89 -14.50 5.80
N ALA A 162 -3.99 -15.56 6.57
CA ALA A 162 -3.72 -15.55 8.01
C ALA A 162 -2.29 -15.10 8.33
N ALA A 163 -2.10 -14.48 9.50
CA ALA A 163 -0.83 -13.97 9.99
C ALA A 163 -0.13 -13.02 8.98
N SER A 164 -0.91 -12.12 8.39
CA SER A 164 -0.46 -11.09 7.43
C SER A 164 -1.03 -9.71 7.77
N PHE A 165 -0.52 -8.64 7.15
CA PHE A 165 -1.09 -7.29 7.32
C PHE A 165 -2.50 -7.13 6.78
N ILE A 166 -2.92 -8.01 5.88
CA ILE A 166 -4.20 -7.95 5.18
C ILE A 166 -5.09 -9.14 5.55
N GLU A 167 -4.89 -9.76 6.71
CA GLU A 167 -5.70 -10.87 7.20
C GLU A 167 -7.17 -10.47 7.38
N ASP A 168 -7.40 -9.37 8.09
CA ASP A 168 -8.72 -8.85 8.40
C ASP A 168 -9.43 -8.30 7.15
N ASN A 169 -10.74 -8.55 7.06
CA ASN A 169 -11.58 -8.15 5.92
C ASN A 169 -11.46 -6.65 5.59
N ASN A 170 -11.29 -5.79 6.58
CA ASN A 170 -11.23 -4.34 6.37
C ASN A 170 -9.88 -3.92 5.79
N THR A 171 -8.78 -4.45 6.33
CA THR A 171 -7.42 -4.21 5.81
C THR A 171 -7.22 -4.77 4.41
N LEU A 172 -7.76 -5.96 4.14
CA LEU A 172 -7.77 -6.55 2.81
C LEU A 172 -8.52 -5.68 1.80
N ALA A 173 -9.72 -5.21 2.15
CA ALA A 173 -10.55 -4.41 1.26
C ALA A 173 -9.86 -3.12 0.83
N LEU A 174 -9.19 -2.43 1.75
CA LEU A 174 -8.39 -1.24 1.41
C LEU A 174 -7.25 -1.60 0.45
N ALA A 175 -6.50 -2.68 0.73
CA ALA A 175 -5.43 -3.11 -0.17
C ALA A 175 -5.96 -3.41 -1.58
N ILE A 176 -7.07 -4.17 -1.69
CA ILE A 176 -7.72 -4.50 -2.97
C ILE A 176 -8.12 -3.24 -3.74
N ILE A 177 -8.71 -2.27 -3.06
CA ILE A 177 -9.09 -0.99 -3.66
C ILE A 177 -7.86 -0.26 -4.20
N MET A 178 -6.76 -0.22 -3.45
CA MET A 178 -5.50 0.40 -3.89
C MET A 178 -4.91 -0.23 -5.16
N ALA A 179 -5.22 -1.50 -5.45
CA ALA A 179 -4.77 -2.20 -6.66
C ALA A 179 -5.59 -1.83 -7.92
N VAL A 180 -6.84 -1.37 -7.78
CA VAL A 180 -7.72 -0.97 -8.90
C VAL A 180 -7.06 0.04 -9.86
N PRO A 181 -6.51 1.18 -9.40
CA PRO A 181 -5.84 2.12 -10.30
C PRO A 181 -4.56 1.53 -10.94
N LEU A 182 -3.88 0.59 -10.29
CA LEU A 182 -2.72 -0.08 -10.89
C LEU A 182 -3.16 -0.95 -12.07
N PHE A 183 -4.23 -1.74 -11.93
CA PHE A 183 -4.83 -2.46 -13.06
C PHE A 183 -5.30 -1.52 -14.17
N ARG A 184 -5.83 -0.34 -13.82
CA ARG A 184 -6.22 0.67 -14.82
C ARG A 184 -5.04 1.15 -15.64
N TYR A 185 -3.90 1.44 -15.01
CA TYR A 185 -2.67 1.78 -15.74
C TYR A 185 -2.23 0.64 -16.66
N LEU A 186 -2.20 -0.60 -16.15
CA LEU A 186 -1.79 -1.78 -16.91
C LEU A 186 -2.72 -2.04 -18.11
N GLN A 187 -4.02 -1.82 -17.94
CA GLN A 187 -5.00 -1.90 -19.01
C GLN A 187 -4.74 -0.87 -20.12
N LEU A 188 -4.47 0.39 -19.74
CA LEU A 188 -4.26 1.49 -20.70
C LEU A 188 -3.00 1.30 -21.55
N HIS A 189 -1.98 0.65 -20.99
CA HIS A 189 -0.67 0.48 -21.64
C HIS A 189 -0.35 -0.95 -22.05
N SER A 190 -1.35 -1.84 -22.09
CA SER A 190 -1.22 -3.14 -22.73
C SER A 190 -1.62 -3.03 -24.21
N GLU A 191 -0.89 -3.70 -25.10
CA GLU A 191 -1.30 -3.86 -26.50
C GLU A 191 -2.22 -5.08 -26.66
N ASN A 192 -2.01 -6.12 -25.86
CA ASN A 192 -2.75 -7.37 -25.93
C ASN A 192 -4.21 -7.17 -25.44
N PRO A 193 -5.23 -7.47 -26.28
CA PRO A 193 -6.64 -7.30 -25.92
C PRO A 193 -7.09 -8.22 -24.78
N TRP A 194 -6.51 -9.41 -24.63
CA TRP A 194 -6.81 -10.32 -23.54
C TRP A 194 -6.32 -9.78 -22.20
N VAL A 195 -5.14 -9.15 -22.18
CA VAL A 195 -4.63 -8.48 -20.99
C VAL A 195 -5.52 -7.28 -20.62
N LYS A 196 -6.01 -6.52 -21.60
CA LYS A 196 -6.98 -5.44 -21.35
C LYS A 196 -8.27 -5.95 -20.73
N ARG A 197 -8.82 -7.04 -21.28
CA ARG A 197 -10.04 -7.70 -20.75
C ARG A 197 -9.81 -8.24 -19.35
N PHE A 198 -8.66 -8.88 -19.11
CA PHE A 198 -8.25 -9.37 -17.79
C PHE A 198 -8.17 -8.22 -16.78
N CYS A 199 -7.45 -7.13 -17.08
CA CYS A 199 -7.37 -5.99 -16.17
C CYS A 199 -8.74 -5.37 -15.90
N LEU A 200 -9.61 -5.26 -16.91
CA LEU A 200 -10.97 -4.76 -16.73
C LEU A 200 -11.80 -5.65 -15.80
N ALA A 201 -11.76 -6.97 -16.03
CA ALA A 201 -12.42 -7.95 -15.17
C ALA A 201 -11.86 -7.93 -13.75
N ALA A 202 -10.52 -7.85 -13.61
CA ALA A 202 -9.85 -7.77 -12.32
C ALA A 202 -10.26 -6.51 -11.55
N MET A 203 -10.34 -5.34 -12.20
CA MET A 203 -10.85 -4.12 -11.58
C MET A 203 -12.28 -4.29 -11.07
N GLY A 204 -13.18 -4.83 -11.89
CA GLY A 204 -14.57 -5.09 -11.49
C GLY A 204 -14.67 -6.03 -10.30
N LEU A 205 -13.95 -7.17 -10.35
CA LEU A 205 -13.92 -8.14 -9.26
C LEU A 205 -13.29 -7.57 -7.99
N CYS A 206 -12.25 -6.74 -8.10
CA CYS A 206 -11.67 -6.03 -6.95
C CYS A 206 -12.69 -5.11 -6.28
N VAL A 207 -13.47 -4.35 -7.04
CA VAL A 207 -14.55 -3.50 -6.50
C VAL A 207 -15.61 -4.36 -5.83
N VAL A 208 -16.05 -5.44 -6.46
CA VAL A 208 -17.04 -6.37 -5.89
C VAL A 208 -16.53 -7.01 -4.60
N ALA A 209 -15.26 -7.45 -4.56
CA ALA A 209 -14.63 -7.99 -3.36
C ALA A 209 -14.56 -6.97 -2.23
N ALA A 210 -14.22 -5.72 -2.56
CA ALA A 210 -14.16 -4.64 -1.58
C ALA A 210 -15.54 -4.34 -0.98
N VAL A 211 -16.61 -4.35 -1.79
CA VAL A 211 -17.99 -4.23 -1.29
C VAL A 211 -18.38 -5.45 -0.46
N GLY A 212 -18.10 -6.66 -0.93
CA GLY A 212 -18.36 -7.93 -0.24
C GLY A 212 -17.57 -8.13 1.06
N SER A 213 -16.50 -7.36 1.27
CA SER A 213 -15.79 -7.33 2.55
C SER A 213 -16.62 -6.71 3.68
N GLN A 214 -17.71 -5.98 3.35
CA GLN A 214 -18.54 -5.21 4.28
C GLN A 214 -17.73 -4.18 5.11
N SER A 215 -16.67 -3.59 4.55
CA SER A 215 -15.79 -2.63 5.26
C SER A 215 -16.23 -1.18 5.01
N ARG A 216 -16.63 -0.46 6.08
CA ARG A 216 -17.03 0.96 6.05
C ARG A 216 -15.89 1.87 5.58
N GLY A 217 -14.67 1.65 6.10
CA GLY A 217 -13.48 2.43 5.71
C GLY A 217 -13.09 2.20 4.25
N ALA A 218 -13.24 0.98 3.74
CA ALA A 218 -13.01 0.66 2.34
C ALA A 218 -14.07 1.32 1.43
N PHE A 219 -15.33 1.37 1.84
CA PHE A 219 -16.38 2.07 1.10
C PHE A 219 -16.09 3.57 0.95
N LEU A 220 -15.71 4.25 2.04
CA LEU A 220 -15.29 5.66 1.99
C LEU A 220 -14.04 5.87 1.12
N ALA A 221 -13.05 4.97 1.23
CA ALA A 221 -11.85 5.01 0.39
C ALA A 221 -12.19 4.85 -1.10
N LEU A 222 -13.07 3.91 -1.43
CA LEU A 222 -13.57 3.68 -2.79
C LEU A 222 -14.29 4.91 -3.34
N ALA A 223 -15.13 5.56 -2.54
CA ALA A 223 -15.82 6.79 -2.93
C ALA A 223 -14.83 7.93 -3.22
N ALA A 224 -13.90 8.20 -2.31
CA ALA A 224 -12.87 9.23 -2.48
C ALA A 224 -11.98 8.96 -3.68
N MET A 225 -11.54 7.69 -3.87
CA MET A 225 -10.79 7.28 -5.05
C MET A 225 -11.60 7.39 -6.33
N GLY A 226 -12.88 7.03 -6.31
CA GLY A 226 -13.77 7.14 -7.45
C GLY A 226 -13.87 8.58 -7.92
N VAL A 227 -14.12 9.52 -6.99
CA VAL A 227 -14.19 10.96 -7.29
C VAL A 227 -12.86 11.47 -7.87
N PHE A 228 -11.73 11.06 -7.29
CA PHE A 228 -10.43 11.48 -7.78
C PHE A 228 -10.09 10.84 -9.14
N LEU A 229 -10.41 9.57 -9.36
CA LEU A 229 -10.26 8.89 -10.65
C LEU A 229 -11.13 9.56 -11.72
N TRP A 230 -12.37 9.91 -11.38
CA TRP A 230 -13.27 10.66 -12.25
C TRP A 230 -12.67 12.00 -12.66
N SER A 231 -12.05 12.73 -11.72
CA SER A 231 -11.36 14.00 -12.01
C SER A 231 -10.21 13.85 -13.03
N LYS A 232 -9.56 12.69 -13.06
CA LYS A 232 -8.45 12.36 -13.97
C LYS A 232 -8.91 11.73 -15.29
N SER A 233 -10.18 11.31 -15.40
CA SER A 233 -10.71 10.63 -16.58
C SER A 233 -10.86 11.58 -17.76
N ARG A 234 -10.53 11.08 -18.97
CA ARG A 234 -10.87 11.76 -20.23
C ARG A 234 -12.35 11.62 -20.58
N GLN A 235 -13.03 10.60 -20.07
CA GLN A 235 -14.44 10.27 -20.33
C GLN A 235 -15.29 10.56 -19.08
N LYS A 236 -15.38 11.82 -18.69
CA LYS A 236 -16.04 12.22 -17.43
C LYS A 236 -17.51 11.83 -17.37
N GLY A 237 -18.25 11.98 -18.47
CA GLY A 237 -19.68 11.63 -18.50
C GLY A 237 -19.92 10.15 -18.19
N LEU A 238 -19.28 9.25 -18.94
CA LEU A 238 -19.43 7.81 -18.76
C LEU A 238 -19.01 7.35 -17.36
N VAL A 239 -17.82 7.78 -16.89
CA VAL A 239 -17.32 7.38 -15.56
C VAL A 239 -18.23 7.92 -14.45
N GLY A 240 -18.75 9.15 -14.59
CA GLY A 240 -19.70 9.73 -13.64
C GLY A 240 -21.01 8.94 -13.57
N ILE A 241 -21.58 8.56 -14.72
CA ILE A 241 -22.80 7.73 -14.78
C ILE A 241 -22.56 6.37 -14.12
N LEU A 242 -21.44 5.70 -14.43
CA LEU A 242 -21.11 4.41 -13.83
C LEU A 242 -20.97 4.50 -12.31
N MET A 243 -20.36 5.56 -11.79
CA MET A 243 -20.27 5.80 -10.35
C MET A 243 -21.62 6.09 -9.71
N LEU A 244 -22.46 6.91 -10.36
CA LEU A 244 -23.79 7.24 -9.88
C LEU A 244 -24.68 5.98 -9.76
N LEU A 245 -24.59 5.09 -10.74
CA LEU A 245 -25.36 3.84 -10.77
C LEU A 245 -24.80 2.77 -9.82
N ALA A 246 -23.50 2.80 -9.52
CA ALA A 246 -22.86 1.77 -8.69
C ALA A 246 -23.45 1.70 -7.27
N LEU A 247 -23.81 2.85 -6.68
CA LEU A 247 -24.33 2.90 -5.30
C LEU A 247 -25.74 2.28 -5.16
N PRO A 248 -26.76 2.67 -5.96
CA PRO A 248 -28.07 2.01 -5.92
C PRO A 248 -28.00 0.52 -6.25
N ILE A 249 -27.15 0.13 -7.20
CA ILE A 249 -26.96 -1.28 -7.57
C ILE A 249 -26.38 -2.06 -6.40
N ALA A 250 -25.34 -1.53 -5.73
CA ALA A 250 -24.78 -2.17 -4.55
C ALA A 250 -25.82 -2.28 -3.42
N TRP A 251 -26.61 -1.23 -3.18
CA TRP A 251 -27.67 -1.24 -2.17
C TRP A 251 -28.73 -2.30 -2.42
N TRP A 252 -29.16 -2.47 -3.68
CA TRP A 252 -30.21 -3.43 -4.03
C TRP A 252 -29.72 -4.88 -4.09
N LEU A 253 -28.45 -5.10 -4.45
CA LEU A 253 -27.88 -6.46 -4.58
C LEU A 253 -27.31 -7.02 -3.29
N MET A 254 -26.96 -6.18 -2.31
CA MET A 254 -26.33 -6.63 -1.07
C MET A 254 -27.34 -7.07 -0.01
N PRO A 255 -27.00 -8.07 0.83
CA PRO A 255 -27.90 -8.59 1.85
C PRO A 255 -28.10 -7.60 3.01
N GLU A 256 -29.14 -7.81 3.82
CA GLU A 256 -29.47 -6.94 4.97
C GLU A 256 -28.27 -6.73 5.93
N SER A 257 -27.49 -7.79 6.17
CA SER A 257 -26.28 -7.68 7.00
C SER A 257 -25.28 -6.60 6.52
N TRP A 258 -25.22 -6.35 5.20
CA TRP A 258 -24.39 -5.29 4.64
C TRP A 258 -25.05 -3.92 4.84
N THR A 259 -26.35 -3.78 4.57
CA THR A 259 -27.08 -2.51 4.72
C THR A 259 -27.12 -2.07 6.18
N ASP A 260 -27.33 -2.99 7.12
CA ASP A 260 -27.28 -2.74 8.55
C ASP A 260 -25.88 -2.25 8.96
N ARG A 261 -24.84 -2.88 8.43
CA ARG A 261 -23.47 -2.46 8.73
C ARG A 261 -23.15 -1.08 8.15
N MET A 262 -23.67 -0.72 6.98
CA MET A 262 -23.47 0.63 6.42
C MET A 262 -24.34 1.69 7.10
N SER A 263 -25.54 1.34 7.58
CA SER A 263 -26.43 2.29 8.26
C SER A 263 -25.88 2.72 9.63
N THR A 264 -25.09 1.88 10.31
CA THR A 264 -24.41 2.26 11.57
C THR A 264 -23.38 3.39 11.42
N ILE A 265 -23.02 3.80 10.20
CA ILE A 265 -22.11 4.95 9.98
C ILE A 265 -22.67 6.23 10.62
N SER A 266 -24.01 6.41 10.66
CA SER A 266 -24.64 7.59 11.25
C SER A 266 -24.87 7.50 12.77
N ALA A 267 -24.76 6.31 13.37
CA ALA A 267 -25.01 6.06 14.79
C ALA A 267 -23.76 5.48 15.49
N TYR A 268 -22.59 6.06 15.20
CA TYR A 268 -21.31 5.51 15.67
C TYR A 268 -21.16 5.57 17.20
N GLU A 269 -21.85 6.48 17.91
CA GLU A 269 -21.79 6.55 19.37
C GLU A 269 -22.33 5.29 20.07
N GLN A 270 -23.16 4.50 19.38
CA GLN A 270 -23.72 3.25 19.89
C GLN A 270 -22.89 2.02 19.49
N ASP A 271 -21.88 2.19 18.64
CA ASP A 271 -20.98 1.13 18.17
C ASP A 271 -19.76 1.03 19.10
N SER A 272 -19.73 0.00 19.94
CA SER A 272 -18.62 -0.26 20.87
C SER A 272 -17.26 -0.37 20.19
N SER A 273 -17.22 -0.87 18.94
CA SER A 273 -15.97 -0.94 18.16
C SER A 273 -15.52 0.44 17.69
N ALA A 274 -16.45 1.32 17.33
CA ALA A 274 -16.13 2.69 16.95
C ALA A 274 -15.66 3.50 18.15
N MET A 275 -16.37 3.42 19.28
CA MET A 275 -16.00 4.13 20.51
C MET A 275 -14.68 3.64 21.10
N GLY A 276 -14.39 2.33 21.02
CA GLY A 276 -13.07 1.79 21.42
C GLY A 276 -11.91 2.38 20.62
N ARG A 277 -12.09 2.63 19.31
CA ARG A 277 -11.07 3.29 18.47
C ARG A 277 -10.90 4.76 18.83
N ILE A 278 -12.01 5.47 19.05
CA ILE A 278 -11.97 6.88 19.47
C ILE A 278 -11.26 7.01 20.82
N ASN A 279 -11.52 6.10 21.76
CA ASN A 279 -10.79 6.02 23.02
C ASN A 279 -9.28 5.83 22.80
N ALA A 280 -8.90 4.91 21.90
CA ALA A 280 -7.50 4.69 21.53
C ALA A 280 -6.87 5.90 20.80
N TRP A 281 -7.64 6.69 20.05
CA TRP A 281 -7.16 7.94 19.44
C TRP A 281 -6.83 8.99 20.50
N TRP A 282 -7.70 9.14 21.50
CA TRP A 282 -7.44 10.02 22.65
C TRP A 282 -6.25 9.54 23.46
N MET A 283 -6.12 8.23 23.70
CA MET A 283 -4.94 7.64 24.32
C MET A 283 -3.66 8.03 23.56
N ALA A 284 -3.62 7.80 22.25
CA ALA A 284 -2.47 8.12 21.41
C ALA A 284 -2.15 9.62 21.38
N TRP A 285 -3.18 10.48 21.34
CA TRP A 285 -3.02 11.93 21.40
C TRP A 285 -2.44 12.38 22.74
N ASN A 286 -3.04 11.96 23.85
CA ASN A 286 -2.62 12.34 25.20
C ASN A 286 -1.19 11.86 25.47
N LEU A 287 -0.86 10.63 25.06
CA LEU A 287 0.50 10.10 25.12
C LEU A 287 1.49 10.93 24.30
N ALA A 288 1.15 11.29 23.06
CA ALA A 288 2.04 12.06 22.19
C ALA A 288 2.26 13.49 22.70
N VAL A 289 1.26 14.10 23.34
CA VAL A 289 1.36 15.41 23.99
C VAL A 289 2.25 15.34 25.23
N ASP A 290 2.02 14.36 26.11
CA ASP A 290 2.81 14.18 27.34
C ASP A 290 4.28 13.87 27.02
N ARG A 291 4.53 13.04 26.00
CA ARG A 291 5.87 12.64 25.56
C ARG A 291 6.37 13.41 24.35
N PHE A 292 5.98 14.67 24.22
CA PHE A 292 6.38 15.50 23.10
C PHE A 292 7.91 15.59 23.00
N PRO A 293 8.50 15.43 21.80
CA PRO A 293 7.88 15.13 20.50
C PRO A 293 7.94 13.65 20.06
N ILE A 294 8.30 12.72 20.96
CA ILE A 294 8.84 11.39 20.61
C ILE A 294 7.78 10.28 20.50
N GLY A 295 6.74 10.32 21.33
CA GLY A 295 5.76 9.23 21.44
C GLY A 295 6.20 8.11 22.39
N GLY A 296 5.54 6.95 22.30
CA GLY A 296 5.66 5.87 23.29
C GLY A 296 6.31 4.56 22.83
N GLY A 297 6.84 4.47 21.60
CA GLY A 297 7.38 3.22 21.05
C GLY A 297 6.31 2.36 20.37
N PHE A 298 6.65 1.20 19.83
CA PHE A 298 5.67 0.32 19.16
C PHE A 298 4.66 -0.32 20.13
N VAL A 299 5.01 -0.44 21.41
CA VAL A 299 4.24 -1.18 22.42
C VAL A 299 3.40 -0.22 23.29
N VAL A 300 2.49 0.52 22.64
CA VAL A 300 1.66 1.55 23.31
C VAL A 300 0.23 1.10 23.64
N TYR A 301 -0.22 -0.04 23.10
CA TYR A 301 -1.59 -0.53 23.31
C TYR A 301 -1.69 -1.47 24.52
N GLU A 302 -1.14 -1.05 25.65
CA GLU A 302 -1.02 -1.86 26.86
C GLU A 302 -1.90 -1.30 28.00
N PRO A 303 -2.35 -2.16 28.95
CA PRO A 303 -3.24 -1.72 30.02
C PRO A 303 -2.69 -0.55 30.84
N ASP A 304 -1.40 -0.54 31.16
CA ASP A 304 -0.78 0.52 31.95
C ASP A 304 -0.71 1.85 31.20
N VAL A 305 -0.53 1.81 29.88
CA VAL A 305 -0.55 3.01 29.01
C VAL A 305 -1.97 3.55 28.90
N PHE A 306 -2.97 2.68 28.70
CA PHE A 306 -4.38 3.08 28.69
C PHE A 306 -4.82 3.67 30.04
N MET A 307 -4.41 3.08 31.16
CA MET A 307 -4.65 3.63 32.51
C MET A 307 -4.13 5.04 32.71
N ARG A 308 -3.06 5.44 32.00
CA ARG A 308 -2.47 6.78 32.11
C ARG A 308 -3.06 7.79 31.14
N TYR A 309 -3.38 7.37 29.92
CA TYR A 309 -3.64 8.29 28.81
C TYR A 309 -5.02 8.16 28.17
N ALA A 310 -5.74 7.05 28.36
CA ALA A 310 -7.05 6.85 27.75
C ALA A 310 -8.18 7.45 28.60
N PRO A 311 -9.22 8.06 27.98
CA PRO A 311 -10.44 8.47 28.68
C PRO A 311 -11.16 7.32 29.39
N ASP A 312 -11.25 6.15 28.74
CA ASP A 312 -11.70 4.88 29.33
C ASP A 312 -10.51 3.92 29.39
N PRO A 313 -9.89 3.75 30.57
CA PRO A 313 -8.75 2.86 30.76
C PRO A 313 -8.98 1.39 30.44
N PHE A 314 -10.22 0.91 30.54
CA PHE A 314 -10.52 -0.52 30.42
C PHE A 314 -10.90 -0.91 28.99
N ALA A 315 -11.23 0.06 28.14
CA ALA A 315 -11.52 -0.14 26.73
C ALA A 315 -10.24 -0.13 25.86
N ILE A 316 -9.37 -1.12 26.08
CA ILE A 316 -8.07 -1.26 25.38
C ILE A 316 -8.28 -1.71 23.93
N HIS A 317 -7.89 -0.88 22.98
CA HIS A 317 -8.02 -1.15 21.54
C HIS A 317 -6.81 -0.61 20.77
N ALA A 318 -6.49 -1.23 19.64
CA ALA A 318 -5.60 -0.60 18.67
C ALA A 318 -6.28 0.64 18.07
N ALA A 319 -5.49 1.67 17.73
CA ALA A 319 -6.04 2.91 17.15
C ALA A 319 -6.82 2.65 15.86
N HIS A 320 -6.44 1.64 15.07
CA HIS A 320 -7.03 1.41 13.75
C HIS A 320 -7.13 2.71 12.95
N SER A 321 -6.01 3.42 12.88
CA SER A 321 -5.85 4.63 12.10
C SER A 321 -4.37 4.83 11.85
N ILE A 322 -3.94 4.92 10.59
CA ILE A 322 -2.53 5.11 10.26
C ILE A 322 -1.95 6.38 10.90
N TYR A 323 -2.80 7.38 11.15
CA TYR A 323 -2.41 8.66 11.73
C TYR A 323 -2.26 8.58 13.26
N PHE A 324 -3.25 8.06 13.97
CA PHE A 324 -3.14 7.92 15.42
C PHE A 324 -2.17 6.82 15.82
N GLN A 325 -2.01 5.79 14.98
CA GLN A 325 -1.00 4.76 15.20
C GLN A 325 0.42 5.34 15.16
N ILE A 326 0.79 6.04 14.08
CA ILE A 326 2.12 6.65 14.01
C ILE A 326 2.30 7.76 15.06
N LEU A 327 1.23 8.49 15.41
CA LEU A 327 1.27 9.53 16.44
C LEU A 327 1.55 8.94 17.84
N GLY A 328 0.83 7.90 18.24
CA GLY A 328 1.05 7.25 19.54
C GLY A 328 2.42 6.57 19.60
N GLU A 329 2.79 5.85 18.55
CA GLU A 329 4.03 5.05 18.53
C GLU A 329 5.31 5.90 18.35
N HIS A 330 5.24 6.96 17.53
CA HIS A 330 6.40 7.74 17.09
C HIS A 330 6.27 9.25 17.26
N GLY A 331 5.22 9.71 17.95
CA GLY A 331 5.02 11.11 18.31
C GLY A 331 4.79 12.03 17.12
N PHE A 332 4.86 13.34 17.38
CA PHE A 332 4.66 14.37 16.36
C PHE A 332 5.75 14.36 15.29
N ILE A 333 7.00 13.99 15.63
CA ILE A 333 8.07 13.86 14.64
C ILE A 333 7.78 12.69 13.68
N GLY A 334 7.39 11.53 14.21
CA GLY A 334 7.04 10.37 13.39
C GLY A 334 5.87 10.65 12.47
N LEU A 335 4.81 11.27 13.00
CA LEU A 335 3.65 11.69 12.20
C LEU A 335 4.06 12.69 11.12
N ALA A 336 4.86 13.71 11.44
CA ALA A 336 5.32 14.70 10.46
C ALA A 336 6.12 14.05 9.33
N LEU A 337 7.09 13.19 9.66
CA LEU A 337 7.89 12.47 8.66
C LEU A 337 7.01 11.57 7.79
N PHE A 338 6.10 10.81 8.41
CA PHE A 338 5.15 9.95 7.71
C PHE A 338 4.29 10.74 6.70
N LEU A 339 3.66 11.84 7.13
CA LEU A 339 2.86 12.69 6.26
C LEU A 339 3.68 13.32 5.13
N LEU A 340 4.92 13.76 5.43
CA LEU A 340 5.80 14.37 4.44
C LEU A 340 6.26 13.37 3.35
N VAL A 341 6.49 12.09 3.68
CA VAL A 341 6.78 11.05 2.67
C VAL A 341 5.68 11.00 1.62
N TYR A 342 4.42 10.89 2.05
CA TYR A 342 3.29 10.79 1.13
C TYR A 342 2.97 12.12 0.44
N LEU A 343 3.13 13.26 1.12
CA LEU A 343 2.95 14.58 0.51
C LEU A 343 3.95 14.81 -0.63
N PHE A 344 5.25 14.59 -0.41
CA PHE A 344 6.23 14.80 -1.47
C PHE A 344 6.09 13.79 -2.60
N SER A 345 5.67 12.56 -2.30
CA SER A 345 5.33 11.57 -3.33
C SER A 345 4.14 12.02 -4.17
N TRP A 346 3.10 12.56 -3.53
CA TRP A 346 1.96 13.16 -4.23
C TRP A 346 2.37 14.32 -5.13
N LEU A 347 3.22 15.22 -4.62
CA LEU A 347 3.76 16.36 -5.38
C LEU A 347 4.61 15.90 -6.56
N ASN A 348 5.36 14.80 -6.42
CA ASN A 348 6.05 14.17 -7.54
C ASN A 348 5.08 13.70 -8.62
N GLY A 349 4.01 13.00 -8.23
CA GLY A 349 2.95 12.60 -9.14
C GLY A 349 2.29 13.79 -9.86
N ALA A 350 1.97 14.86 -9.11
CA ALA A 350 1.37 16.07 -9.66
C ALA A 350 2.31 16.77 -10.65
N TRP A 351 3.61 16.84 -10.32
CA TRP A 351 4.61 17.38 -11.22
C TRP A 351 4.73 16.54 -12.49
N ILE A 352 4.76 15.20 -12.39
CA ILE A 352 4.86 14.31 -13.55
C ILE A 352 3.66 14.55 -14.46
N VAL A 353 2.44 14.43 -13.92
CA VAL A 353 1.19 14.64 -14.66
C VAL A 353 1.19 15.98 -15.39
N ARG A 354 1.62 17.07 -14.73
CA ARG A 354 1.68 18.40 -15.36
C ARG A 354 2.69 18.47 -16.50
N ASN A 355 3.86 17.84 -16.35
CA ASN A 355 4.97 17.97 -17.29
C ASN A 355 4.91 16.98 -18.46
N THR A 356 4.06 15.96 -18.38
CA THR A 356 3.83 14.95 -19.44
C THR A 356 2.50 15.13 -20.16
N LYS A 357 1.58 15.96 -19.64
CA LYS A 357 0.26 16.21 -20.24
C LYS A 357 0.39 16.68 -21.70
N GLY A 358 -0.33 15.99 -22.59
CA GLY A 358 -0.43 16.35 -24.01
C GLY A 358 0.85 16.14 -24.83
N LYS A 359 1.89 15.50 -24.26
CA LYS A 359 3.13 15.22 -24.97
C LYS A 359 3.11 13.79 -25.53
N PRO A 360 3.24 13.60 -26.85
CA PRO A 360 3.29 12.27 -27.46
C PRO A 360 4.42 11.41 -26.87
N GLY A 361 4.12 10.15 -26.57
CA GLY A 361 5.07 9.17 -26.02
C GLY A 361 5.22 9.22 -24.49
N TRP A 362 4.58 10.18 -23.82
CA TRP A 362 4.63 10.37 -22.37
C TRP A 362 3.37 9.91 -21.64
N GLU A 363 2.39 9.38 -22.36
CA GLU A 363 1.10 8.95 -21.82
C GLU A 363 1.29 7.91 -20.71
N TRP A 364 2.23 6.99 -20.87
CA TRP A 364 2.52 5.96 -19.86
C TRP A 364 3.01 6.55 -18.53
N ALA A 365 3.84 7.61 -18.57
CA ALA A 365 4.34 8.25 -17.36
C ALA A 365 3.24 9.10 -16.72
N HIS A 366 2.46 9.80 -17.53
CA HIS A 366 1.27 10.54 -17.08
C HIS A 366 0.29 9.62 -16.34
N ASP A 367 -0.10 8.52 -16.98
CA ASP A 367 -1.14 7.63 -16.49
C ASP A 367 -0.64 6.82 -15.29
N LEU A 368 0.62 6.36 -15.27
CA LEU A 368 1.20 5.70 -14.09
C LEU A 368 1.19 6.62 -12.88
N ALA A 369 1.65 7.87 -13.03
CA ALA A 369 1.65 8.85 -11.95
C ALA A 369 0.24 9.18 -11.48
N ALA A 370 -0.70 9.39 -12.41
CA ALA A 370 -2.09 9.66 -12.07
C ALA A 370 -2.74 8.51 -11.29
N MET A 371 -2.51 7.26 -11.71
CA MET A 371 -3.05 6.08 -11.03
C MET A 371 -2.39 5.83 -9.67
N CYS A 372 -1.10 6.08 -9.53
CA CYS A 372 -0.42 6.07 -8.23
C CYS A 372 -1.01 7.11 -7.27
N GLN A 373 -1.30 8.33 -7.75
CA GLN A 373 -2.01 9.33 -6.94
C GLN A 373 -3.40 8.82 -6.50
N VAL A 374 -4.19 8.26 -7.43
CA VAL A 374 -5.50 7.68 -7.09
C VAL A 374 -5.36 6.61 -5.99
N SER A 375 -4.36 5.73 -6.09
CA SER A 375 -4.09 4.71 -5.06
C SER A 375 -3.75 5.32 -3.69
N LEU A 376 -2.91 6.38 -3.66
CA LEU A 376 -2.55 7.09 -2.43
C LEU A 376 -3.74 7.83 -1.78
N VAL A 377 -4.71 8.33 -2.56
CA VAL A 377 -5.97 8.86 -1.98
C VAL A 377 -6.70 7.77 -1.21
N GLY A 378 -6.80 6.57 -1.79
CA GLY A 378 -7.40 5.41 -1.12
C GLY A 378 -6.73 5.10 0.20
N TYR A 379 -5.41 5.01 0.18
CA TYR A 379 -4.62 4.77 1.39
C TYR A 379 -4.84 5.86 2.45
N ALA A 380 -4.78 7.14 2.06
CA ALA A 380 -4.93 8.25 3.01
C ALA A 380 -6.33 8.31 3.64
N VAL A 381 -7.38 8.05 2.87
CA VAL A 381 -8.77 8.10 3.35
C VAL A 381 -9.13 6.81 4.10
N GLY A 382 -8.91 5.64 3.50
CA GLY A 382 -9.24 4.36 4.12
C GLY A 382 -8.35 4.05 5.33
N GLY A 383 -7.08 4.44 5.27
CA GLY A 383 -6.12 4.27 6.35
C GLY A 383 -6.46 5.09 7.59
N ALA A 384 -7.29 6.14 7.48
CA ALA A 384 -7.80 6.86 8.66
C ALA A 384 -8.56 5.95 9.63
N PHE A 385 -9.04 4.80 9.16
CA PHE A 385 -9.86 3.83 9.91
C PHE A 385 -9.22 2.43 10.00
N LEU A 386 -7.94 2.28 9.63
CA LEU A 386 -7.23 0.99 9.61
C LEU A 386 -5.77 1.09 10.08
N SER A 387 -5.26 0.03 10.70
CA SER A 387 -3.85 -0.08 11.15
C SER A 387 -2.94 -0.62 10.04
N LEU A 388 -2.65 0.22 9.04
CA LEU A 388 -1.79 -0.14 7.89
C LEU A 388 -0.59 0.81 7.73
N THR A 389 -0.08 1.36 8.83
CA THR A 389 1.06 2.30 8.84
C THR A 389 2.32 1.68 8.22
N TYR A 390 2.56 0.39 8.47
CA TYR A 390 3.77 -0.33 8.04
C TYR A 390 3.55 -1.27 6.87
N PHE A 391 2.35 -1.26 6.27
CA PHE A 391 2.04 -2.09 5.12
C PHE A 391 2.82 -1.62 3.89
N ASP A 392 3.33 -2.57 3.10
CA ASP A 392 4.38 -2.34 2.12
C ASP A 392 3.90 -1.59 0.85
N LEU A 393 2.67 -1.85 0.40
CA LEU A 393 2.13 -1.38 -0.89
C LEU A 393 2.20 0.15 -1.07
N PRO A 394 1.74 0.99 -0.12
CA PRO A 394 1.88 2.45 -0.22
C PRO A 394 3.33 2.91 -0.40
N TYR A 395 4.29 2.26 0.28
CA TYR A 395 5.71 2.61 0.15
C TYR A 395 6.29 2.22 -1.21
N TYR A 396 5.84 1.13 -1.83
CA TYR A 396 6.24 0.84 -3.22
C TYR A 396 5.62 1.81 -4.23
N ILE A 397 4.45 2.37 -3.94
CA ILE A 397 3.88 3.47 -4.76
C ILE A 397 4.73 4.74 -4.63
N VAL A 398 5.26 5.02 -3.44
CA VAL A 398 6.26 6.09 -3.23
C VAL A 398 7.50 5.83 -4.10
N VAL A 399 8.03 4.59 -4.11
CA VAL A 399 9.16 4.20 -4.96
C VAL A 399 8.87 4.46 -6.44
N ILE A 400 7.70 4.04 -6.93
CA ILE A 400 7.28 4.26 -8.32
C ILE A 400 7.29 5.76 -8.65
N LEU A 401 6.66 6.60 -7.82
CA LEU A 401 6.53 8.03 -8.09
C LEU A 401 7.88 8.77 -8.07
N VAL A 402 8.77 8.42 -7.14
CA VAL A 402 10.11 9.01 -7.04
C VAL A 402 10.99 8.60 -8.22
N VAL A 403 11.04 7.30 -8.56
CA VAL A 403 11.85 6.82 -9.69
C VAL A 403 11.32 7.39 -11.01
N LEU A 404 10.00 7.39 -11.19
CA LEU A 404 9.35 7.95 -12.37
C LEU A 404 9.64 9.45 -12.51
N ARG A 405 9.64 10.21 -11.40
CA ARG A 405 10.00 11.64 -11.37
C ARG A 405 11.41 11.87 -11.90
N GLY A 406 12.37 11.06 -11.45
CA GLY A 406 13.76 11.10 -11.89
C GLY A 406 13.90 10.80 -13.39
N LEU A 407 13.24 9.75 -13.87
CA LEU A 407 13.22 9.36 -15.28
C LEU A 407 12.68 10.47 -16.17
N VAL A 408 11.49 11.00 -15.84
CA VAL A 408 10.85 12.08 -16.62
C VAL A 408 11.73 13.33 -16.63
N ARG A 409 12.30 13.72 -15.48
CA ARG A 409 13.18 14.90 -15.39
C ARG A 409 14.41 14.76 -16.29
N ARG A 410 15.10 13.62 -16.22
CA ARG A 410 16.31 13.36 -17.01
C ARG A 410 16.01 13.42 -18.50
N GLN A 411 14.98 12.71 -18.95
CA GLN A 411 14.61 12.66 -20.36
C GLN A 411 14.10 14.02 -20.89
N LEU A 412 13.32 14.79 -20.11
CA LEU A 412 12.93 16.15 -20.51
C LEU A 412 14.14 17.08 -20.63
N SER A 413 15.12 16.99 -19.72
CA SER A 413 16.34 17.80 -19.81
C SER A 413 17.15 17.49 -21.07
N LEU A 414 17.25 16.22 -21.47
CA LEU A 414 17.95 15.81 -22.68
C LEU A 414 17.24 16.33 -23.95
N ALA A 415 15.91 16.28 -23.99
CA ALA A 415 15.13 16.83 -25.10
C ALA A 415 15.37 18.34 -25.28
N THR A 416 15.41 19.11 -24.19
CA THR A 416 15.71 20.55 -24.26
C THR A 416 17.13 20.86 -24.74
N HIS A 417 18.12 20.04 -24.38
CA HIS A 417 19.50 20.22 -24.86
C HIS A 417 19.62 19.88 -26.35
N ALA A 418 18.96 18.82 -26.83
CA ALA A 418 18.97 18.44 -28.24
C ALA A 418 18.37 19.53 -29.15
N THR A 419 17.26 20.17 -28.73
CA THR A 419 16.65 21.27 -29.49
C THR A 419 17.54 22.51 -29.59
N ARG A 420 18.44 22.74 -28.64
CA ARG A 420 19.37 23.89 -28.63
C ARG A 420 20.62 23.69 -29.49
N MET A 421 20.93 22.46 -29.92
CA MET A 421 22.14 22.15 -30.71
C MET A 421 21.87 21.97 -32.21
N VAL A 422 20.64 22.17 -32.68
CA VAL A 422 20.35 22.23 -34.12
C VAL A 422 20.60 23.68 -34.57
N PRO A 423 21.62 23.95 -35.41
CA PRO A 423 21.82 25.30 -35.97
C PRO A 423 20.61 25.67 -36.84
N ALA A 424 20.24 26.95 -36.82
CA ALA A 424 19.12 27.51 -37.58
C ALA A 424 19.29 27.35 -39.10
#